data_AF-A0A2I1INQ9-F1
#
_entry.id   AF-A0A2I1INQ9-F1
#
_cell.length_a   1.000
_cell.length_b   1.000
_cell.length_c   1.000
_cell.angle_alpha   90.00
_cell.angle_beta   90.00
_cell.angle_gamma   90.00
#
_symmetry.space_group_name_H-M   'P 1'
#
loop_
_entity.id
_entity.type
_entity.pdbx_description
1 polymer ?
#
loop_
_entity_poly.entity_id
_entity_poly.type
_entity_poly.pdbx_seq_one_letter_code
_entity_poly.pdbx_strand_id
1 'polypeptide(L)'
;MAKTQNSPSTKDGKDGALDGWSADPRKLLRAKAIVPIAKFERDSTPGWTSGKEAALKQTAKRGEIMAELQERLWAQANTGQSQDSLLVLVQGLDTAGKGGIARHVLAMVDPQGVAITAFKKPTPVEAKHDFLWRIEKALPKPGYIGFFDRSHYEDVLVPYVANKLKGGNLTKRLEKINRWEAQLKKKHITLVKFALLVSYDEQGQRLLERVDRPDKQWKYSPGDIDTRSDWFKFQSAYEEILEHTDTDVAPWYVIPADHKWYSRHAIAEIILRTLADMNPTWPKPTYDVAAERQRVLATMPEETLSDYEEEKAKKTPQRAGEAADLKAQVAKLNPDADAATVARKFEGKNATGAAYDFGAQVTSWKVGKDEALWASSKKPVAGEAVRGGIPICLPWFGSGKDGNLTPKHGLARSQSWEFVEQNNEGGRVVAKWHLAKGSLKGQRAGWENLSATFEASFGNKLRLELSITNEGKKPVEFEDALHAYLLVSDVEKIQITGLEKVKYLDKVPGQEATRSAKKPITFSGETDRIYFGSGPVEIVDGARRIEVSTDGASNIVIWNPGAKRAKDFADIEGSQWRRFVCIEGANVLDDTLRLKSGKTHTLKYTVDISK
;
A
#
# COMPACT_ATOMS: atom_id res chain seq x y z
N MET A 1 -55.49 27.30 5.93
CA MET A 1 -54.89 28.15 4.88
C MET A 1 -53.64 28.80 5.44
N ALA A 2 -52.47 28.43 4.94
CA ALA A 2 -51.24 29.24 4.86
C ALA A 2 -50.16 28.29 4.34
N LYS A 3 -49.89 28.37 3.02
CA LYS A 3 -48.80 27.67 2.35
C LYS A 3 -47.51 28.35 2.76
N THR A 4 -46.55 27.61 3.28
CA THR A 4 -45.14 28.02 3.30
C THR A 4 -44.36 27.02 2.47
N GLN A 5 -44.00 27.48 1.27
CA GLN A 5 -43.05 26.85 0.38
C GLN A 5 -41.70 26.75 1.10
N ASN A 6 -41.10 25.57 1.08
CA ASN A 6 -39.65 25.42 1.13
C ASN A 6 -39.29 24.10 0.41
N SER A 7 -39.02 24.23 -0.88
CA SER A 7 -38.14 23.29 -1.58
C SER A 7 -36.75 23.92 -1.60
N PRO A 8 -35.71 23.14 -1.29
CA PRO A 8 -34.48 23.21 -2.05
C PRO A 8 -34.35 21.90 -2.82
N SER A 9 -34.51 22.02 -4.14
CA SER A 9 -33.99 21.04 -5.08
C SER A 9 -32.50 20.84 -4.83
N THR A 10 -32.11 19.63 -4.42
CA THR A 10 -30.74 19.14 -4.54
C THR A 10 -30.76 17.94 -5.50
N LYS A 11 -31.09 18.25 -6.76
CA LYS A 11 -30.42 17.55 -7.86
C LYS A 11 -29.05 18.23 -8.03
N ASP A 12 -28.04 17.42 -8.31
CA ASP A 12 -26.63 17.79 -8.52
C ASP A 12 -25.73 17.78 -7.27
N GLY A 13 -25.61 16.60 -6.66
CA GLY A 13 -24.51 16.24 -5.76
C GLY A 13 -23.52 15.33 -6.48
N LYS A 14 -22.41 15.93 -6.94
CA LYS A 14 -21.29 15.32 -7.68
C LYS A 14 -20.79 14.01 -7.08
N ASP A 15 -20.54 13.02 -7.93
CA ASP A 15 -19.79 11.78 -7.67
C ASP A 15 -18.39 12.09 -7.11
N GLY A 16 -18.30 12.29 -5.79
CA GLY A 16 -17.03 12.42 -5.07
C GLY A 16 -16.37 11.06 -4.83
N ALA A 17 -15.07 11.05 -4.50
CA ALA A 17 -14.25 9.85 -4.25
C ALA A 17 -14.77 8.89 -3.17
N LEU A 18 -15.85 9.24 -2.47
CA LEU A 18 -16.49 8.46 -1.41
C LEU A 18 -17.83 7.82 -1.85
N ASP A 19 -18.27 8.01 -3.10
CA ASP A 19 -19.42 7.34 -3.74
C ASP A 19 -20.67 7.20 -2.83
N GLY A 20 -21.12 8.32 -2.25
CA GLY A 20 -22.30 8.39 -1.39
C GLY A 20 -22.02 8.34 0.12
N TRP A 21 -20.79 7.98 0.53
CA TRP A 21 -20.36 8.12 1.92
C TRP A 21 -19.93 9.55 2.24
N SER A 22 -20.27 10.06 3.43
CA SER A 22 -19.82 11.39 3.87
C SER A 22 -18.35 11.43 4.33
N ALA A 23 -17.81 10.28 4.76
CA ALA A 23 -16.40 10.06 5.07
C ALA A 23 -16.08 8.56 4.98
N ASP A 24 -14.80 8.17 5.05
CA ASP A 24 -14.40 6.77 5.04
C ASP A 24 -15.05 6.02 6.23
N PRO A 25 -15.84 4.96 6.00
CA PRO A 25 -16.52 4.23 7.07
C PRO A 25 -15.55 3.61 8.08
N ARG A 26 -14.30 3.35 7.70
CA ARG A 26 -13.25 2.87 8.61
C ARG A 26 -12.85 3.92 9.65
N LYS A 27 -12.99 5.21 9.32
CA LYS A 27 -12.74 6.32 10.25
C LYS A 27 -13.99 6.56 11.11
N LEU A 28 -15.17 6.57 10.48
CA LEU A 28 -16.45 6.85 11.14
C LEU A 28 -16.88 5.77 12.14
N LEU A 29 -16.67 4.49 11.79
CA LEU A 29 -17.16 3.35 12.58
C LEU A 29 -16.10 2.77 13.50
N ARG A 30 -14.96 3.44 13.67
CA ARG A 30 -13.85 2.96 14.49
C ARG A 30 -14.24 2.93 15.97
N ALA A 31 -13.95 1.83 16.67
CA ALA A 31 -14.37 1.66 18.05
C ALA A 31 -13.83 2.74 19.00
N LYS A 32 -12.55 3.15 18.88
CA LYS A 32 -11.97 4.24 19.70
C LYS A 32 -12.67 5.59 19.57
N ALA A 33 -13.42 5.82 18.50
CA ALA A 33 -14.23 7.04 18.32
C ALA A 33 -15.65 6.92 18.88
N ILE A 34 -16.08 5.70 19.24
CA ILE A 34 -17.46 5.37 19.60
C ILE A 34 -17.59 4.97 21.08
N VAL A 35 -16.54 4.38 21.68
CA VAL A 35 -16.52 4.06 23.11
C VAL A 35 -16.54 5.36 23.92
N PRO A 36 -17.38 5.47 24.97
CA PRO A 36 -18.30 4.46 25.52
C PRO A 36 -19.57 4.24 24.67
N ILE A 37 -19.99 2.98 24.51
CA ILE A 37 -21.08 2.55 23.62
C ILE A 37 -22.48 2.73 24.21
N ALA A 38 -22.59 3.24 25.44
CA ALA A 38 -23.85 3.52 26.11
C ALA A 38 -24.72 4.52 25.32
N LYS A 39 -24.10 5.52 24.67
CA LYS A 39 -24.79 6.54 23.86
C LYS A 39 -24.84 6.22 22.37
N PHE A 40 -24.40 5.02 21.98
CA PHE A 40 -24.35 4.63 20.58
C PHE A 40 -25.76 4.35 20.02
N GLU A 41 -26.15 5.11 19.01
CA GLU A 41 -27.44 4.96 18.31
C GLU A 41 -27.39 3.76 17.36
N ARG A 42 -28.10 2.69 17.71
CA ARG A 42 -28.01 1.36 17.04
C ARG A 42 -28.84 1.26 15.76
N ASP A 43 -29.73 2.22 15.53
CA ASP A 43 -30.55 2.44 14.34
C ASP A 43 -30.00 3.52 13.40
N SER A 44 -28.95 4.22 13.81
CA SER A 44 -28.29 5.22 12.97
C SER A 44 -27.63 4.61 11.72
N THR A 45 -27.34 5.46 10.73
CA THR A 45 -26.60 5.08 9.52
C THR A 45 -25.39 6.00 9.29
N PRO A 46 -24.38 6.02 10.21
CA PRO A 46 -23.27 6.96 10.15
C PRO A 46 -22.59 6.91 8.79
N GLY A 47 -22.35 8.08 8.20
CA GLY A 47 -21.71 8.17 6.90
C GLY A 47 -22.60 7.93 5.69
N TRP A 48 -23.84 7.43 5.86
CA TRP A 48 -24.72 7.12 4.73
C TRP A 48 -26.12 7.70 4.92
N THR A 49 -26.46 8.73 4.15
CA THR A 49 -27.77 9.41 4.21
C THR A 49 -28.64 9.15 2.99
N SER A 50 -28.13 8.49 1.95
CA SER A 50 -28.83 8.22 0.69
C SER A 50 -29.89 7.10 0.77
N GLY A 51 -30.09 6.52 1.97
CA GLY A 51 -31.13 5.52 2.23
C GLY A 51 -30.84 4.13 1.68
N LYS A 52 -31.80 3.23 1.89
CA LYS A 52 -31.66 1.77 1.65
C LYS A 52 -31.46 1.39 0.19
N GLU A 53 -32.24 1.96 -0.73
CA GLU A 53 -32.18 1.58 -2.15
C GLU A 53 -30.82 1.93 -2.77
N ALA A 54 -30.32 3.13 -2.48
CA ALA A 54 -29.00 3.56 -2.90
C ALA A 54 -27.90 2.65 -2.30
N ALA A 55 -28.02 2.28 -1.02
CA ALA A 55 -27.06 1.39 -0.37
C ALA A 55 -27.02 0.01 -1.05
N LEU A 56 -28.17 -0.56 -1.39
CA LEU A 56 -28.23 -1.86 -2.08
C LEU A 56 -27.58 -1.78 -3.47
N LYS A 57 -27.89 -0.74 -4.25
CA LYS A 57 -27.29 -0.53 -5.58
C LYS A 57 -25.77 -0.34 -5.49
N GLN A 58 -25.32 0.48 -4.54
CA GLN A 58 -23.90 0.73 -4.33
C GLN A 58 -23.18 -0.55 -3.89
N THR A 59 -23.75 -1.29 -2.95
CA THR A 59 -23.17 -2.56 -2.48
C THR A 59 -23.02 -3.57 -3.62
N ALA A 60 -24.01 -3.68 -4.52
CA ALA A 60 -23.93 -4.56 -5.67
C ALA A 60 -22.75 -4.18 -6.59
N LYS A 61 -22.63 -2.89 -6.94
CA LYS A 61 -21.49 -2.37 -7.74
C LYS A 61 -20.15 -2.62 -7.05
N ARG A 62 -20.08 -2.43 -5.73
CA ARG A 62 -18.88 -2.70 -4.93
C ARG A 62 -18.52 -4.18 -4.88
N GLY A 63 -19.52 -5.06 -4.93
CA GLY A 63 -19.34 -6.50 -4.96
C GLY A 63 -18.50 -6.97 -6.15
N GLU A 64 -18.70 -6.38 -7.34
CA GLU A 64 -17.92 -6.71 -8.54
C GLU A 64 -16.43 -6.40 -8.36
N ILE A 65 -16.10 -5.24 -7.77
CA ILE A 65 -14.72 -4.85 -7.47
C ILE A 65 -14.12 -5.76 -6.40
N MET A 66 -14.91 -6.10 -5.37
CA MET A 66 -14.48 -6.99 -4.30
C MET A 66 -14.15 -8.40 -4.83
N ALA A 67 -14.98 -8.92 -5.75
CA ALA A 67 -14.78 -10.21 -6.40
C ALA A 67 -13.43 -10.28 -7.11
N GLU A 68 -13.14 -9.29 -7.95
CA GLU A 68 -11.86 -9.22 -8.67
C GLU A 68 -10.67 -9.09 -7.71
N LEU A 69 -10.74 -8.22 -6.69
CA LEU A 69 -9.63 -8.06 -5.75
C LEU A 69 -9.38 -9.36 -4.95
N GLN A 70 -10.45 -10.06 -4.59
CA GLN A 70 -10.33 -11.37 -3.95
C GLN A 70 -9.70 -12.40 -4.92
N GLU A 71 -10.08 -12.40 -6.20
CA GLU A 71 -9.50 -13.29 -7.21
C GLU A 71 -7.99 -13.03 -7.41
N ARG A 72 -7.57 -11.75 -7.43
CA ARG A 72 -6.15 -11.41 -7.49
C ARG A 72 -5.39 -11.88 -6.25
N LEU A 73 -5.97 -11.71 -5.06
CA LEU A 73 -5.40 -12.19 -3.80
C LEU A 73 -5.18 -13.70 -3.85
N TRP A 74 -6.18 -14.43 -4.34
CA TRP A 74 -6.13 -15.86 -4.57
C TRP A 74 -5.06 -16.27 -5.59
N ALA A 75 -5.02 -15.61 -6.75
CA ALA A 75 -4.07 -15.91 -7.82
C ALA A 75 -2.60 -15.72 -7.38
N GLN A 76 -2.30 -14.64 -6.66
CA GLN A 76 -0.95 -14.40 -6.13
C GLN A 76 -0.53 -15.47 -5.14
N ALA A 77 -1.44 -15.90 -4.27
CA ALA A 77 -1.17 -16.95 -3.30
C ALA A 77 -0.94 -18.31 -3.97
N ASN A 78 -1.79 -18.68 -4.92
CA ASN A 78 -1.68 -19.95 -5.65
C ASN A 78 -0.43 -20.05 -6.51
N THR A 79 0.09 -18.93 -6.99
CA THR A 79 1.36 -18.87 -7.72
C THR A 79 2.57 -18.72 -6.80
N GLY A 80 2.37 -18.67 -5.47
CA GLY A 80 3.44 -18.49 -4.48
C GLY A 80 4.06 -17.09 -4.45
N GLN A 81 3.49 -16.12 -5.17
CA GLN A 81 4.01 -14.74 -5.24
C GLN A 81 3.60 -13.90 -4.03
N SER A 82 2.51 -14.25 -3.35
CA SER A 82 2.12 -13.67 -2.06
C SER A 82 1.79 -14.77 -1.04
N GLN A 83 1.80 -14.39 0.24
CA GLN A 83 1.28 -15.19 1.35
C GLN A 83 0.08 -14.52 2.03
N ASP A 84 -0.38 -13.39 1.49
CA ASP A 84 -1.36 -12.53 2.15
C ASP A 84 -2.76 -13.14 2.16
N SER A 85 -3.50 -12.82 3.22
CA SER A 85 -4.89 -13.23 3.43
C SER A 85 -5.61 -12.19 4.29
N LEU A 86 -6.94 -12.18 4.20
CA LEU A 86 -7.78 -11.28 4.99
C LEU A 86 -8.59 -12.11 5.98
N LEU A 87 -8.56 -11.74 7.26
CA LEU A 87 -9.42 -12.30 8.29
C LEU A 87 -10.48 -11.29 8.71
N VAL A 88 -11.73 -11.62 8.43
CA VAL A 88 -12.93 -10.88 8.83
C VAL A 88 -13.53 -11.56 10.07
N LEU A 89 -13.55 -10.84 11.19
CA LEU A 89 -14.14 -11.32 12.43
C LEU A 89 -15.45 -10.58 12.68
N VAL A 90 -16.55 -11.32 12.88
CA VAL A 90 -17.86 -10.74 13.16
C VAL A 90 -18.38 -11.21 14.51
N GLN A 91 -18.55 -10.25 15.41
CA GLN A 91 -19.10 -10.42 16.75
C GLN A 91 -20.41 -9.65 16.92
N GLY A 92 -21.24 -10.14 17.82
CA GLY A 92 -22.53 -9.53 18.16
C GLY A 92 -23.42 -10.53 18.88
N LEU A 93 -24.44 -10.05 19.61
CA LEU A 93 -25.40 -10.92 20.28
C LEU A 93 -26.17 -11.81 19.29
N ASP A 94 -26.86 -12.82 19.82
CA ASP A 94 -27.79 -13.57 19.00
C ASP A 94 -28.88 -12.66 18.45
N THR A 95 -29.26 -12.92 17.19
CA THR A 95 -30.06 -12.05 16.30
C THR A 95 -29.38 -10.79 15.74
N ALA A 96 -28.15 -10.44 16.14
CA ALA A 96 -27.46 -9.24 15.64
C ALA A 96 -27.21 -9.24 14.11
N GLY A 97 -27.18 -10.41 13.47
CA GLY A 97 -27.13 -10.52 12.00
C GLY A 97 -25.87 -11.15 11.42
N LYS A 98 -24.98 -11.73 12.25
CA LYS A 98 -23.71 -12.37 11.85
C LYS A 98 -23.82 -13.30 10.64
N GLY A 99 -24.67 -14.33 10.70
CA GLY A 99 -24.90 -15.24 9.56
C GLY A 99 -25.53 -14.57 8.33
N GLY A 100 -26.20 -13.42 8.49
CA GLY A 100 -26.68 -12.62 7.37
C GLY A 100 -25.55 -11.87 6.67
N ILE A 101 -24.52 -11.43 7.39
CA ILE A 101 -23.30 -10.86 6.80
C ILE A 101 -22.57 -11.91 5.97
N ALA A 102 -22.34 -13.10 6.53
CA ALA A 102 -21.72 -14.21 5.79
C ALA A 102 -22.46 -14.51 4.48
N ARG A 103 -23.79 -14.63 4.56
CA ARG A 103 -24.63 -14.95 3.39
C ARG A 103 -24.63 -13.88 2.30
N HIS A 104 -24.59 -12.61 2.65
CA HIS A 104 -24.79 -11.54 1.68
C HIS A 104 -23.48 -10.89 1.24
N VAL A 105 -22.53 -10.69 2.16
CA VAL A 105 -21.27 -10.00 1.85
C VAL A 105 -20.26 -10.97 1.26
N LEU A 106 -20.09 -12.16 1.84
CA LEU A 106 -19.14 -13.14 1.27
C LEU A 106 -19.65 -13.80 -0.01
N ALA A 107 -20.96 -13.78 -0.26
CA ALA A 107 -21.52 -14.24 -1.53
C ALA A 107 -21.23 -13.31 -2.71
N MET A 108 -20.57 -12.16 -2.48
CA MET A 108 -20.11 -11.26 -3.54
C MET A 108 -18.81 -11.74 -4.18
N VAL A 109 -18.08 -12.66 -3.55
CA VAL A 109 -16.79 -13.18 -4.02
C VAL A 109 -16.89 -14.68 -4.35
N ASP A 110 -15.87 -15.25 -5.01
CA ASP A 110 -15.86 -16.67 -5.32
C ASP A 110 -15.78 -17.50 -4.02
N PRO A 111 -16.71 -18.47 -3.80
CA PRO A 111 -16.70 -19.28 -2.59
C PRO A 111 -15.43 -20.10 -2.39
N GLN A 112 -14.67 -20.43 -3.44
CA GLN A 112 -13.38 -21.12 -3.34
C GLN A 112 -12.31 -20.28 -2.64
N GLY A 113 -12.45 -18.96 -2.71
CA GLY A 113 -11.59 -17.98 -2.06
C GLY A 113 -11.98 -17.63 -0.62
N VAL A 114 -12.99 -18.28 -0.05
CA VAL A 114 -13.54 -17.95 1.27
C VAL A 114 -13.43 -19.14 2.23
N ALA A 115 -13.00 -18.87 3.47
CA ALA A 115 -12.92 -19.87 4.54
C ALA A 115 -13.78 -19.43 5.73
N ILE A 116 -14.97 -20.02 5.89
CA ILE A 116 -15.91 -19.67 6.97
C ILE A 116 -15.75 -20.61 8.15
N THR A 117 -15.54 -20.06 9.35
CA THR A 117 -15.57 -20.81 10.61
C THR A 117 -16.57 -20.18 11.57
N ALA A 118 -17.53 -20.97 12.05
CA ALA A 118 -18.51 -20.54 13.05
C ALA A 118 -18.19 -21.19 14.40
N PHE A 119 -17.74 -20.39 15.37
CA PHE A 119 -17.37 -20.91 16.68
C PHE A 119 -18.61 -21.10 17.56
N LYS A 120 -18.68 -22.27 18.19
CA LYS A 120 -19.67 -22.63 19.21
C LYS A 120 -18.98 -22.82 20.56
N LYS A 121 -19.75 -23.29 21.56
CA LYS A 121 -19.20 -23.73 22.85
C LYS A 121 -18.02 -24.70 22.62
N PRO A 122 -16.87 -24.51 23.30
CA PRO A 122 -15.72 -25.39 23.14
C PRO A 122 -16.06 -26.87 23.37
N THR A 123 -15.54 -27.74 22.51
CA THR A 123 -15.64 -29.19 22.73
C THR A 123 -14.79 -29.63 23.92
N PRO A 124 -15.00 -30.82 24.51
CA PRO A 124 -14.14 -31.32 25.59
C PRO A 124 -12.66 -31.41 25.22
N VAL A 125 -12.33 -31.57 23.94
CA VAL A 125 -10.93 -31.56 23.45
C VAL A 125 -10.41 -30.13 23.41
N GLU A 126 -11.16 -29.20 22.83
CA GLU A 126 -10.78 -27.78 22.78
C GLU A 126 -10.60 -27.19 24.17
N ALA A 127 -11.47 -27.55 25.12
CA ALA A 127 -11.43 -27.08 26.51
C ALA A 127 -10.19 -27.56 27.30
N LYS A 128 -9.45 -28.56 26.79
CA LYS A 128 -8.18 -29.02 27.39
C LYS A 128 -6.97 -28.20 26.93
N HIS A 129 -7.13 -27.37 25.90
CA HIS A 129 -6.09 -26.49 25.39
C HIS A 129 -6.34 -25.04 25.80
N ASP A 130 -5.34 -24.18 25.53
CA ASP A 130 -5.55 -22.73 25.60
C ASP A 130 -6.64 -22.29 24.61
N PHE A 131 -7.44 -21.28 24.97
CA PHE A 131 -8.61 -20.88 24.17
C PHE A 131 -8.26 -20.41 22.75
N LEU A 132 -7.05 -19.90 22.54
CA LEU A 132 -6.57 -19.51 21.20
C LEU A 132 -6.18 -20.69 20.31
N TRP A 133 -5.99 -21.90 20.86
CA TRP A 133 -5.54 -23.06 20.10
C TRP A 133 -6.49 -23.44 18.96
N ARG A 134 -7.80 -23.44 19.23
CA ARG A 134 -8.80 -23.74 18.20
C ARG A 134 -8.95 -22.62 17.17
N ILE A 135 -8.65 -21.39 17.59
CA ILE A 135 -8.76 -20.17 16.79
C ILE A 135 -7.60 -20.12 15.80
N GLU A 136 -6.39 -20.42 16.28
CA GLU A 136 -5.17 -20.54 15.49
C GLU A 136 -5.32 -21.59 14.36
N LYS A 137 -5.95 -22.73 14.66
CA LYS A 137 -6.22 -23.78 13.67
C LYS A 137 -7.18 -23.37 12.55
N ALA A 138 -8.01 -22.37 12.79
CA ALA A 138 -9.02 -21.90 11.87
C ALA A 138 -8.57 -20.70 11.02
N LEU A 139 -7.34 -20.20 11.23
CA LEU A 139 -6.81 -19.07 10.47
C LEU A 139 -6.86 -19.35 8.95
N PRO A 140 -7.13 -18.32 8.12
CA PRO A 140 -7.17 -18.49 6.68
C PRO A 140 -5.81 -18.90 6.14
N LYS A 141 -5.84 -19.69 5.07
CA LYS A 141 -4.65 -19.95 4.25
C LYS A 141 -4.33 -18.72 3.38
N PRO A 142 -3.10 -18.61 2.84
CA PRO A 142 -2.78 -17.60 1.83
C PRO A 142 -3.83 -17.53 0.71
N GLY A 143 -4.22 -16.33 0.29
CA GLY A 143 -5.18 -16.11 -0.79
C GLY A 143 -6.65 -16.06 -0.35
N TYR A 144 -6.96 -16.49 0.88
CA TYR A 144 -8.33 -16.58 1.37
C TYR A 144 -8.81 -15.30 2.07
N ILE A 145 -10.12 -15.06 1.96
CA ILE A 145 -10.88 -14.29 2.96
C ILE A 145 -11.39 -15.28 4.01
N GLY A 146 -10.76 -15.29 5.18
CA GLY A 146 -11.26 -15.98 6.37
C GLY A 146 -12.43 -15.21 6.98
N PHE A 147 -13.49 -15.90 7.39
CA PHE A 147 -14.62 -15.31 8.08
C PHE A 147 -14.92 -16.05 9.38
N PHE A 148 -14.83 -15.35 10.50
CA PHE A 148 -15.14 -15.87 11.83
C PHE A 148 -16.51 -15.37 12.28
N ASP A 149 -17.50 -16.27 12.34
CA ASP A 149 -18.79 -16.04 13.03
C ASP A 149 -18.62 -16.41 14.50
N ARG A 150 -18.58 -15.39 15.37
CA ARG A 150 -17.96 -15.45 16.71
C ARG A 150 -16.46 -15.73 16.62
N SER A 151 -15.75 -15.73 17.75
CA SER A 151 -14.27 -15.78 17.76
C SER A 151 -13.70 -16.03 19.16
N HIS A 152 -12.39 -15.85 19.33
CA HIS A 152 -11.70 -15.83 20.62
C HIS A 152 -12.27 -14.82 21.63
N TYR A 153 -13.03 -13.83 21.18
CA TYR A 153 -13.72 -12.90 22.09
C TYR A 153 -14.87 -13.56 22.87
N GLU A 154 -15.40 -14.72 22.44
CA GLU A 154 -16.36 -15.49 23.26
C GLU A 154 -15.76 -15.92 24.61
N ASP A 155 -14.45 -16.19 24.63
CA ASP A 155 -13.69 -16.53 25.82
C ASP A 155 -13.44 -15.33 26.73
N VAL A 156 -13.88 -14.13 26.35
CA VAL A 156 -13.97 -12.95 27.21
C VAL A 156 -15.43 -12.64 27.53
N LEU A 157 -16.30 -12.54 26.51
CA LEU A 157 -17.71 -12.16 26.63
C LEU A 157 -18.48 -13.03 27.64
N VAL A 158 -18.53 -14.34 27.40
CA VAL A 158 -19.33 -15.25 28.22
C VAL A 158 -18.78 -15.34 29.65
N PRO A 159 -17.46 -15.49 29.88
CA PRO A 159 -16.91 -15.47 31.23
C PRO A 159 -17.07 -14.13 31.97
N TYR A 160 -17.07 -13.00 31.26
CA TYR A 160 -17.32 -11.68 31.84
C TYR A 160 -18.74 -11.59 32.40
N VAL A 161 -19.75 -11.91 31.57
CA VAL A 161 -21.17 -11.88 31.97
C VAL A 161 -21.46 -12.83 33.12
N ALA A 162 -20.82 -14.00 33.12
CA ALA A 162 -20.91 -14.97 34.21
C ALA A 162 -20.12 -14.58 35.48
N ASN A 163 -19.50 -13.39 35.52
CA ASN A 163 -18.66 -12.89 36.61
C ASN A 163 -17.50 -13.86 36.99
N LYS A 164 -16.92 -14.51 35.98
CA LYS A 164 -15.81 -15.46 36.13
C LYS A 164 -14.43 -14.83 35.87
N LEU A 165 -14.38 -13.65 35.28
CA LEU A 165 -13.14 -12.89 35.04
C LEU A 165 -12.87 -11.88 36.18
N LYS A 166 -12.72 -12.36 37.41
CA LYS A 166 -12.44 -11.51 38.58
C LYS A 166 -10.96 -11.11 38.68
N GLY A 167 -10.70 -9.95 39.32
CA GLY A 167 -9.35 -9.39 39.48
C GLY A 167 -8.70 -9.01 38.15
N GLY A 168 -7.37 -9.00 38.06
CA GLY A 168 -6.63 -8.67 36.81
C GLY A 168 -6.72 -9.73 35.69
N ASN A 169 -7.61 -10.72 35.80
CA ASN A 169 -7.74 -11.80 34.82
C ASN A 169 -8.35 -11.34 33.49
N LEU A 170 -9.26 -10.36 33.51
CA LEU A 170 -9.79 -9.73 32.30
C LEU A 170 -8.66 -9.06 31.50
N THR A 171 -7.91 -8.17 32.15
CA THR A 171 -6.77 -7.46 31.56
C THR A 171 -5.74 -8.43 30.97
N LYS A 172 -5.31 -9.45 31.74
CA LYS A 172 -4.37 -10.47 31.25
C LYS A 172 -4.87 -11.19 30.00
N ARG A 173 -6.18 -11.46 29.92
CA ARG A 173 -6.79 -12.14 28.78
C ARG A 173 -6.85 -11.22 27.55
N LEU A 174 -7.26 -9.97 27.71
CA LEU A 174 -7.30 -8.97 26.65
C LEU A 174 -5.89 -8.66 26.11
N GLU A 175 -4.90 -8.50 26.99
CA GLU A 175 -3.50 -8.35 26.58
C GLU A 175 -2.98 -9.56 25.80
N LYS A 176 -3.37 -10.77 26.22
CA LYS A 176 -3.01 -11.99 25.48
C LYS A 176 -3.61 -12.00 24.09
N ILE A 177 -4.86 -11.54 23.94
CA ILE A 177 -5.52 -11.37 22.65
C ILE A 177 -4.74 -10.35 21.80
N ASN A 178 -4.44 -9.17 22.32
CA ASN A 178 -3.68 -8.14 21.59
C ASN A 178 -2.32 -8.64 21.11
N ARG A 179 -1.58 -9.35 21.99
CA ARG A 179 -0.28 -9.94 21.61
C ARG A 179 -0.42 -10.98 20.50
N TRP A 180 -1.50 -11.77 20.50
CA TRP A 180 -1.76 -12.75 19.45
C TRP A 180 -2.20 -12.09 18.14
N GLU A 181 -3.13 -11.12 18.18
CA GLU A 181 -3.60 -10.38 17.00
C GLU A 181 -2.46 -9.61 16.32
N ALA A 182 -1.57 -8.98 17.09
CA ALA A 182 -0.38 -8.30 16.55
C ALA A 182 0.59 -9.26 15.82
N GLN A 183 0.56 -10.56 16.13
CA GLN A 183 1.38 -11.56 15.43
C GLN A 183 0.77 -12.01 14.10
N LEU A 184 -0.52 -11.76 13.84
CA LEU A 184 -1.18 -12.16 12.59
C LEU A 184 -0.57 -11.47 11.36
N LYS A 185 -0.16 -10.21 11.49
CA LYS A 185 0.57 -9.49 10.41
C LYS A 185 1.85 -10.21 10.00
N LYS A 186 2.59 -10.80 10.95
CA LYS A 186 3.80 -11.60 10.67
C LYS A 186 3.48 -12.93 9.97
N LYS A 187 2.23 -13.38 10.04
CA LYS A 187 1.69 -14.53 9.33
C LYS A 187 0.99 -14.14 8.02
N HIS A 188 1.17 -12.89 7.56
CA HIS A 188 0.52 -12.39 6.35
C HIS A 188 -1.01 -12.38 6.41
N ILE A 189 -1.57 -12.13 7.60
CA ILE A 189 -3.02 -12.04 7.81
C ILE A 189 -3.36 -10.61 8.22
N THR A 190 -4.10 -9.91 7.38
CA THR A 190 -4.74 -8.63 7.71
C THR A 190 -6.02 -8.92 8.48
N LEU A 191 -6.19 -8.36 9.68
CA LEU A 191 -7.36 -8.59 10.53
C LEU A 191 -8.28 -7.37 10.56
N VAL A 192 -9.58 -7.57 10.32
CA VAL A 192 -10.63 -6.57 10.56
C VAL A 192 -11.74 -7.17 11.43
N LYS A 193 -12.15 -6.45 12.47
CA LYS A 193 -13.12 -6.93 13.47
C LYS A 193 -14.36 -6.06 13.47
N PHE A 194 -15.53 -6.69 13.50
CA PHE A 194 -16.83 -6.02 13.45
C PHE A 194 -17.68 -6.37 14.65
N ALA A 195 -18.12 -5.38 15.42
CA ALA A 195 -19.08 -5.53 16.51
C ALA A 195 -20.45 -5.05 16.07
N LEU A 196 -21.38 -5.98 15.83
CA LEU A 196 -22.76 -5.68 15.43
C LEU A 196 -23.59 -5.41 16.69
N LEU A 197 -23.92 -4.14 16.92
CA LEU A 197 -24.70 -3.72 18.07
C LEU A 197 -26.16 -3.50 17.66
N VAL A 198 -27.03 -4.35 18.18
CA VAL A 198 -28.48 -4.30 17.98
C VAL A 198 -29.16 -3.76 19.24
N SER A 199 -30.17 -2.92 19.10
CA SER A 199 -30.93 -2.38 20.24
C SER A 199 -31.67 -3.50 20.98
N TYR A 200 -32.02 -3.23 22.24
CA TYR A 200 -32.81 -4.16 23.01
C TYR A 200 -34.14 -4.45 22.31
N ASP A 201 -34.82 -3.46 21.77
CA ASP A 201 -36.13 -3.65 21.13
C ASP A 201 -36.02 -4.42 19.81
N GLU A 202 -35.07 -4.06 18.94
CA GLU A 202 -34.86 -4.78 17.67
C GLU A 202 -34.47 -6.24 17.91
N GLN A 203 -33.63 -6.53 18.92
CA GLN A 203 -33.32 -7.91 19.29
C GLN A 203 -34.59 -8.68 19.66
N GLY A 204 -35.51 -8.05 20.39
CA GLY A 204 -36.79 -8.64 20.80
C GLY A 204 -37.68 -8.96 19.58
N GLN A 205 -37.80 -7.99 18.66
CA GLN A 205 -38.56 -8.18 17.42
C GLN A 205 -37.98 -9.33 16.57
N ARG A 206 -36.65 -9.45 16.48
CA ARG A 206 -36.01 -10.54 15.73
C ARG A 206 -36.16 -11.91 16.39
N LEU A 207 -36.20 -11.98 17.73
CA LEU A 207 -36.48 -13.21 18.45
C LEU A 207 -37.93 -13.64 18.23
N LEU A 208 -38.87 -12.71 18.37
CA LEU A 208 -40.28 -12.97 18.11
C LEU A 208 -40.49 -13.44 16.67
N GLU A 209 -39.84 -12.80 15.68
CA GLU A 209 -39.88 -13.24 14.29
C GLU A 209 -39.39 -14.70 14.12
N ARG A 210 -38.39 -15.15 14.89
CA ARG A 210 -37.91 -16.55 14.83
C ARG A 210 -38.92 -17.53 15.42
N VAL A 211 -39.65 -17.12 16.47
CA VAL A 211 -40.69 -17.93 17.10
C VAL A 211 -41.90 -18.04 16.18
N ASP A 212 -42.33 -16.93 15.59
CA ASP A 212 -43.57 -16.85 14.81
C ASP A 212 -43.45 -17.48 13.42
N ARG A 213 -42.24 -17.49 12.83
CA ARG A 213 -42.02 -18.01 11.47
C ARG A 213 -41.58 -19.47 11.46
N PRO A 214 -42.36 -20.41 10.90
CA PRO A 214 -41.99 -21.83 10.82
C PRO A 214 -40.62 -22.09 10.19
N ASP A 215 -40.26 -21.34 9.15
CA ASP A 215 -38.96 -21.49 8.45
C ASP A 215 -37.75 -20.98 9.25
N LYS A 216 -37.99 -20.30 10.38
CA LYS A 216 -36.97 -19.74 11.28
C LYS A 216 -36.95 -20.35 12.67
N GLN A 217 -37.97 -21.12 13.07
CA GLN A 217 -38.07 -21.72 14.41
C GLN A 217 -36.86 -22.57 14.77
N TRP A 218 -36.25 -23.28 13.82
CA TRP A 218 -35.02 -24.05 14.05
C TRP A 218 -33.81 -23.21 14.49
N LYS A 219 -33.85 -21.88 14.31
CA LYS A 219 -32.81 -20.93 14.74
C LYS A 219 -33.06 -20.35 16.13
N TYR A 220 -34.24 -20.58 16.72
CA TYR A 220 -34.55 -20.11 18.05
C TYR A 220 -34.06 -21.13 19.07
N SER A 221 -33.37 -20.64 20.10
CA SER A 221 -33.05 -21.41 21.30
C SER A 221 -33.75 -20.77 22.49
N PRO A 222 -34.37 -21.52 23.40
CA PRO A 222 -34.88 -20.96 24.64
C PRO A 222 -33.83 -20.12 25.39
N GLY A 223 -32.55 -20.53 25.37
CA GLY A 223 -31.46 -19.75 26.00
C GLY A 223 -31.18 -18.38 25.37
N ASP A 224 -31.76 -18.07 24.21
CA ASP A 224 -31.69 -16.73 23.61
C ASP A 224 -32.42 -15.69 24.50
N ILE A 225 -33.47 -16.12 25.24
CA ILE A 225 -34.19 -15.22 26.18
C ILE A 225 -33.36 -14.94 27.43
N ASP A 226 -32.60 -15.93 27.90
CA ASP A 226 -31.71 -15.77 29.05
C ASP A 226 -30.59 -14.78 28.70
N THR A 227 -30.01 -14.94 27.50
CA THR A 227 -29.00 -14.01 26.96
C THR A 227 -29.56 -12.59 26.82
N ARG A 228 -30.83 -12.46 26.40
CA ARG A 228 -31.53 -11.18 26.37
C ARG A 228 -31.70 -10.56 27.76
N SER A 229 -31.99 -11.35 28.80
CA SER A 229 -32.11 -10.82 30.17
C SER A 229 -30.81 -10.18 30.67
N ASP A 230 -29.67 -10.66 30.19
CA ASP A 230 -28.32 -10.15 30.50
C ASP A 230 -27.81 -9.12 29.47
N TRP A 231 -28.67 -8.57 28.60
CA TRP A 231 -28.27 -7.69 27.48
C TRP A 231 -27.33 -6.56 27.92
N PHE A 232 -27.63 -5.89 29.04
CA PHE A 232 -26.80 -4.80 29.57
C PHE A 232 -25.41 -5.28 30.01
N LYS A 233 -25.29 -6.48 30.62
CA LYS A 233 -23.99 -7.05 30.99
C LYS A 233 -23.16 -7.37 29.75
N PHE A 234 -23.80 -7.86 28.69
CA PHE A 234 -23.12 -8.07 27.41
C PHE A 234 -22.69 -6.75 26.77
N GLN A 235 -23.46 -5.67 26.87
CA GLN A 235 -23.01 -4.36 26.40
C GLN A 235 -21.76 -3.90 27.16
N SER A 236 -21.73 -4.03 28.50
CA SER A 236 -20.53 -3.73 29.28
C SER A 236 -19.33 -4.59 28.88
N ALA A 237 -19.55 -5.88 28.63
CA ALA A 237 -18.49 -6.77 28.16
C ALA A 237 -17.93 -6.35 26.79
N TYR A 238 -18.80 -5.91 25.87
CA TYR A 238 -18.36 -5.36 24.58
C TYR A 238 -17.58 -4.07 24.74
N GLU A 239 -18.00 -3.16 25.62
CA GLU A 239 -17.29 -1.91 25.89
C GLU A 239 -15.84 -2.18 26.33
N GLU A 240 -15.65 -3.06 27.32
CA GLU A 240 -14.33 -3.49 27.81
C GLU A 240 -13.45 -4.08 26.69
N ILE A 241 -14.03 -4.94 25.85
CA ILE A 241 -13.33 -5.53 24.70
C ILE A 241 -12.91 -4.45 23.71
N LEU A 242 -13.84 -3.58 23.32
CA LEU A 242 -13.62 -2.57 22.30
C LEU A 242 -12.57 -1.55 22.75
N GLU A 243 -12.65 -1.09 24.01
CA GLU A 243 -11.71 -0.13 24.59
C GLU A 243 -10.27 -0.68 24.62
N HIS A 244 -10.11 -1.95 25.00
CA HIS A 244 -8.78 -2.51 25.23
C HIS A 244 -8.17 -3.24 24.04
N THR A 245 -8.95 -3.55 22.99
CA THR A 245 -8.46 -4.35 21.85
C THR A 245 -8.65 -3.67 20.49
N ASP A 246 -9.11 -2.43 20.45
CA ASP A 246 -9.07 -1.63 19.23
C ASP A 246 -7.66 -1.08 18.97
N THR A 247 -6.87 -1.79 18.16
CA THR A 247 -5.49 -1.41 17.84
C THR A 247 -5.32 -1.12 16.35
N ASP A 248 -4.36 -0.29 15.95
CA ASP A 248 -4.20 0.07 14.54
C ASP A 248 -3.88 -1.14 13.64
N VAL A 249 -3.22 -2.16 14.17
CA VAL A 249 -2.91 -3.42 13.45
C VAL A 249 -4.07 -4.44 13.46
N ALA A 250 -5.04 -4.28 14.35
CA ALA A 250 -6.23 -5.12 14.46
C ALA A 250 -7.44 -4.23 14.82
N PRO A 251 -7.98 -3.49 13.84
CA PRO A 251 -9.11 -2.57 14.03
C PRO A 251 -10.40 -3.25 14.48
N TRP A 252 -11.11 -2.59 15.39
CA TRP A 252 -12.54 -2.81 15.62
C TRP A 252 -13.39 -1.73 14.94
N TYR A 253 -14.44 -2.19 14.29
CA TYR A 253 -15.51 -1.36 13.74
C TYR A 253 -16.84 -1.68 14.42
N VAL A 254 -17.46 -0.68 15.02
CA VAL A 254 -18.76 -0.80 15.69
C VAL A 254 -19.85 -0.49 14.68
N ILE A 255 -20.71 -1.46 14.41
CA ILE A 255 -21.72 -1.41 13.36
C ILE A 255 -23.12 -1.29 14.00
N PRO A 256 -23.84 -0.17 13.80
CA PRO A 256 -25.28 -0.09 14.06
C PRO A 256 -26.00 -1.20 13.28
N ALA A 257 -26.66 -2.09 14.03
CA ALA A 257 -27.15 -3.35 13.49
C ALA A 257 -28.67 -3.47 13.42
N ASP A 258 -29.42 -2.41 13.75
CA ASP A 258 -30.89 -2.46 13.65
C ASP A 258 -31.34 -2.50 12.18
N HIS A 259 -30.66 -1.73 11.34
CA HIS A 259 -30.85 -1.77 9.90
C HIS A 259 -29.92 -2.79 9.22
N LYS A 260 -30.43 -4.02 9.01
CA LYS A 260 -29.69 -5.11 8.32
C LYS A 260 -29.06 -4.68 6.98
N TRP A 261 -29.71 -3.78 6.24
CA TRP A 261 -29.20 -3.28 4.95
C TRP A 261 -27.96 -2.40 5.16
N TYR A 262 -27.95 -1.55 6.19
CA TYR A 262 -26.83 -0.68 6.51
C TYR A 262 -25.64 -1.50 7.00
N SER A 263 -25.85 -2.46 7.90
CA SER A 263 -24.75 -3.30 8.40
C SER A 263 -24.04 -4.06 7.27
N ARG A 264 -24.80 -4.58 6.29
CA ARG A 264 -24.24 -5.23 5.10
C ARG A 264 -23.46 -4.25 4.24
N HIS A 265 -24.02 -3.07 4.01
CA HIS A 265 -23.40 -2.02 3.20
C HIS A 265 -22.07 -1.54 3.81
N ALA A 266 -22.07 -1.20 5.10
CA ALA A 266 -20.91 -0.73 5.82
C ALA A 266 -19.79 -1.79 5.88
N ILE A 267 -20.14 -3.04 6.21
CA ILE A 267 -19.16 -4.13 6.28
C ILE A 267 -18.58 -4.44 4.90
N ALA A 268 -19.41 -4.47 3.84
CA ALA A 268 -18.93 -4.69 2.49
C ALA A 268 -17.96 -3.58 2.05
N GLU A 269 -18.29 -2.30 2.31
CA GLU A 269 -17.40 -1.18 1.97
C GLU A 269 -16.08 -1.24 2.76
N ILE A 270 -16.10 -1.59 4.04
CA ILE A 270 -14.88 -1.72 4.85
C ILE A 270 -14.01 -2.88 4.36
N ILE A 271 -14.60 -4.04 4.06
CA ILE A 271 -13.86 -5.19 3.50
C ILE A 271 -13.23 -4.81 2.16
N LEU A 272 -14.01 -4.19 1.28
CA LEU A 272 -13.55 -3.76 -0.04
C LEU A 272 -12.36 -2.79 0.08
N ARG A 273 -12.47 -1.76 0.91
CA ARG A 273 -11.38 -0.80 1.14
C ARG A 273 -10.15 -1.48 1.73
N THR A 274 -10.34 -2.44 2.63
CA THR A 274 -9.23 -3.23 3.19
C THR A 274 -8.53 -4.06 2.10
N LEU A 275 -9.28 -4.71 1.21
CA LEU A 275 -8.70 -5.43 0.07
C LEU A 275 -7.99 -4.48 -0.91
N ALA A 276 -8.54 -3.28 -1.12
CA ALA A 276 -7.90 -2.25 -1.92
C ALA A 276 -6.57 -1.79 -1.30
N ASP A 277 -6.48 -1.67 0.04
CA ASP A 277 -5.22 -1.38 0.76
C ASP A 277 -4.20 -2.50 0.65
N MET A 278 -4.66 -3.75 0.66
CA MET A 278 -3.80 -4.91 0.44
C MET A 278 -3.23 -4.94 -1.00
N ASN A 279 -3.85 -4.22 -1.93
CA ASN A 279 -3.44 -4.07 -3.34
C ASN A 279 -3.02 -5.38 -4.04
N PRO A 280 -3.87 -6.43 -4.01
CA PRO A 280 -3.57 -7.66 -4.73
C PRO A 280 -3.55 -7.40 -6.25
N THR A 281 -2.53 -7.94 -6.93
CA THR A 281 -2.32 -7.78 -8.38
C THR A 281 -2.31 -9.12 -9.10
N TRP A 282 -2.55 -9.13 -10.41
CA TRP A 282 -2.38 -10.36 -11.18
C TRP A 282 -0.93 -10.85 -11.13
N PRO A 283 -0.67 -12.14 -10.82
CA PRO A 283 0.68 -12.67 -10.73
C PRO A 283 1.36 -12.67 -12.10
N LYS A 284 2.68 -12.49 -12.11
CA LYS A 284 3.46 -12.62 -13.34
C LYS A 284 3.65 -14.10 -13.69
N PRO A 285 3.51 -14.51 -14.96
CA PRO A 285 3.83 -15.88 -15.36
C PRO A 285 5.28 -16.25 -15.02
N THR A 286 5.48 -17.50 -14.59
CA THR A 286 6.83 -18.08 -14.33
C THR A 286 7.44 -18.73 -15.56
N TYR A 287 6.73 -18.67 -16.70
CA TYR A 287 7.11 -19.22 -17.99
C TYR A 287 7.14 -18.11 -19.05
N ASP A 288 7.82 -18.38 -20.16
CA ASP A 288 7.83 -17.48 -21.32
C ASP A 288 6.49 -17.57 -22.06
N VAL A 289 5.68 -16.52 -21.92
CA VAL A 289 4.35 -16.42 -22.55
C VAL A 289 4.43 -16.48 -24.08
N ALA A 290 5.46 -15.91 -24.69
CA ALA A 290 5.61 -15.91 -26.14
C ALA A 290 5.96 -17.31 -26.65
N ALA A 291 6.88 -18.00 -25.97
CA ALA A 291 7.23 -19.37 -26.29
C ALA A 291 6.05 -20.33 -26.13
N GLU A 292 5.32 -20.25 -25.01
CA GLU A 292 4.14 -21.09 -24.77
C GLU A 292 3.00 -20.79 -25.74
N ARG A 293 2.81 -19.53 -26.14
CA ARG A 293 1.87 -19.18 -27.20
C ARG A 293 2.20 -19.91 -28.51
N GLN A 294 3.47 -19.95 -28.92
CA GLN A 294 3.86 -20.69 -30.13
C GLN A 294 3.59 -22.19 -30.02
N ARG A 295 3.82 -22.79 -28.84
CA ARG A 295 3.50 -24.20 -28.60
C ARG A 295 2.01 -24.49 -28.71
N VAL A 296 1.14 -23.61 -28.19
CA VAL A 296 -0.32 -23.76 -28.33
C VAL A 296 -0.73 -23.60 -29.80
N LEU A 297 -0.24 -22.57 -30.49
CA LEU A 297 -0.56 -22.34 -31.90
C LEU A 297 -0.22 -23.56 -32.78
N ALA A 298 0.92 -24.23 -32.51
CA ALA A 298 1.34 -25.42 -33.24
C ALA A 298 0.41 -26.64 -33.07
N THR A 299 -0.52 -26.61 -32.11
CA THR A 299 -1.49 -27.70 -31.87
C THR A 299 -2.88 -27.44 -32.47
N MET A 300 -3.09 -26.28 -33.11
CA MET A 300 -4.41 -25.81 -33.54
C MET A 300 -4.52 -25.77 -35.07
N PRO A 301 -5.67 -26.15 -35.66
CA PRO A 301 -5.95 -25.94 -37.08
C PRO A 301 -5.99 -24.44 -37.45
N GLU A 302 -5.59 -24.10 -38.69
CA GLU A 302 -5.55 -22.70 -39.17
C GLU A 302 -6.89 -21.97 -39.06
N GLU A 303 -8.01 -22.66 -39.35
CA GLU A 303 -9.35 -22.08 -39.25
C GLU A 303 -9.68 -21.64 -37.81
N THR A 304 -9.40 -22.49 -36.81
CA THR A 304 -9.61 -22.17 -35.39
C THR A 304 -8.70 -21.03 -34.92
N LEU A 305 -7.48 -20.94 -35.47
CA LEU A 305 -6.56 -19.84 -35.18
C LEU A 305 -7.08 -18.50 -35.71
N SER A 306 -7.64 -18.51 -36.93
CA SER A 306 -8.24 -17.31 -37.53
C SER A 306 -9.40 -16.79 -36.68
N ASP A 307 -10.32 -17.67 -36.30
CA ASP A 307 -11.46 -17.33 -35.44
C ASP A 307 -11.02 -16.76 -34.08
N TYR A 308 -10.00 -17.37 -33.47
CA TYR A 308 -9.45 -16.92 -32.20
C TYR A 308 -8.81 -15.52 -32.31
N GLU A 309 -7.99 -15.26 -33.33
CA GLU A 309 -7.35 -13.94 -33.48
C GLU A 309 -8.37 -12.84 -33.79
N GLU A 310 -9.40 -13.12 -34.59
CA GLU A 310 -10.52 -12.19 -34.80
C GLU A 310 -11.26 -11.88 -33.50
N GLU A 311 -11.59 -12.90 -32.72
CA GLU A 311 -12.28 -12.72 -31.44
C GLU A 311 -11.42 -11.98 -30.42
N LYS A 312 -10.13 -12.30 -30.35
CA LYS A 312 -9.14 -11.63 -29.51
C LYS A 312 -8.99 -10.17 -29.91
N ALA A 313 -8.94 -9.84 -31.20
CA ALA A 313 -8.86 -8.47 -31.68
C ALA A 313 -10.08 -7.63 -31.24
N LYS A 314 -11.27 -8.25 -31.18
CA LYS A 314 -12.49 -7.63 -30.65
C LYS A 314 -12.46 -7.46 -29.13
N LYS A 315 -12.03 -8.50 -28.39
CA LYS A 315 -12.06 -8.51 -26.91
C LYS A 315 -10.92 -7.75 -26.25
N THR A 316 -9.75 -7.60 -26.90
CA THR A 316 -8.56 -6.98 -26.28
C THR A 316 -8.79 -5.52 -25.88
N PRO A 317 -9.34 -4.64 -26.73
CA PRO A 317 -9.64 -3.26 -26.34
C PRO A 317 -10.69 -3.17 -25.22
N GLN A 318 -11.71 -4.04 -25.28
CA GLN A 318 -12.75 -4.11 -24.24
C GLN A 318 -12.16 -4.46 -22.88
N ARG A 319 -11.38 -5.55 -22.80
CA ARG A 319 -10.72 -5.99 -21.56
C ARG A 319 -9.73 -4.95 -21.03
N ALA A 320 -9.02 -4.27 -21.92
CA ALA A 320 -8.12 -3.17 -21.52
C ALA A 320 -8.90 -2.00 -20.92
N GLY A 321 -10.07 -1.66 -21.47
CA GLY A 321 -10.98 -0.66 -20.93
C GLY A 321 -11.54 -1.04 -19.56
N GLU A 322 -12.03 -2.26 -19.41
CA GLU A 322 -12.54 -2.81 -18.14
C GLU A 322 -11.45 -2.81 -17.05
N ALA A 323 -10.23 -3.26 -17.39
CA ALA A 323 -9.10 -3.25 -16.46
C ALA A 323 -8.70 -1.82 -16.05
N ALA A 324 -8.74 -0.86 -16.98
CA ALA A 324 -8.43 0.55 -16.70
C ALA A 324 -9.49 1.20 -15.81
N ASP A 325 -10.79 0.94 -16.06
CA ASP A 325 -11.88 1.46 -15.24
C ASP A 325 -11.82 0.89 -13.82
N LEU A 326 -11.65 -0.42 -13.68
CA LEU A 326 -11.44 -1.06 -12.38
C LEU A 326 -10.23 -0.45 -11.65
N LYS A 327 -9.09 -0.27 -12.33
CA LYS A 327 -7.90 0.37 -11.73
C LYS A 327 -8.24 1.77 -11.21
N ALA A 328 -9.02 2.55 -11.96
CA ALA A 328 -9.47 3.87 -11.52
C ALA A 328 -10.43 3.81 -10.34
N GLN A 329 -11.33 2.82 -10.29
CA GLN A 329 -12.26 2.62 -9.18
C GLN A 329 -11.53 2.18 -7.89
N VAL A 330 -10.56 1.27 -7.99
CA VAL A 330 -9.71 0.84 -6.86
C VAL A 330 -8.87 2.01 -6.34
N ALA A 331 -8.32 2.84 -7.24
CA ALA A 331 -7.59 4.05 -6.84
C ALA A 331 -8.48 5.03 -6.05
N LYS A 332 -9.75 5.18 -6.42
CA LYS A 332 -10.71 6.03 -5.68
C LYS A 332 -11.09 5.47 -4.31
N LEU A 333 -11.20 4.14 -4.19
CA LEU A 333 -11.47 3.45 -2.92
C LEU A 333 -10.34 3.64 -1.92
N ASN A 334 -9.16 3.93 -2.45
CA ASN A 334 -7.95 4.03 -1.69
C ASN A 334 -7.17 5.33 -1.93
N PRO A 335 -7.77 6.48 -1.60
CA PRO A 335 -7.09 7.75 -1.80
C PRO A 335 -5.85 7.89 -0.88
N ASP A 336 -5.78 7.09 0.20
CA ASP A 336 -4.67 7.06 1.17
C ASP A 336 -3.61 5.97 0.86
N ALA A 337 -3.92 4.82 0.23
CA ALA A 337 -2.90 3.89 -0.29
C ALA A 337 -2.42 4.24 -1.70
N ASP A 338 -2.94 5.34 -2.24
CA ASP A 338 -2.14 6.29 -3.02
C ASP A 338 -1.09 7.02 -2.14
N ALA A 339 -0.54 6.37 -1.10
CA ALA A 339 0.83 6.66 -0.64
C ALA A 339 1.84 6.56 -1.80
N ALA A 340 1.46 5.92 -2.91
CA ALA A 340 2.06 6.04 -4.22
C ALA A 340 2.16 7.50 -4.76
N THR A 341 1.27 8.40 -4.35
CA THR A 341 1.08 9.74 -4.91
C THR A 341 0.92 10.86 -3.88
N VAL A 342 1.01 10.59 -2.57
CA VAL A 342 1.09 11.62 -1.52
C VAL A 342 2.29 12.52 -1.81
N ALA A 343 2.01 13.62 -2.52
CA ALA A 343 2.96 14.68 -2.78
C ALA A 343 3.05 15.54 -1.53
N ARG A 344 4.09 15.34 -0.74
CA ARG A 344 4.40 16.21 0.38
C ARG A 344 5.03 17.47 -0.16
N LYS A 345 4.60 18.61 0.36
CA LYS A 345 5.22 19.92 0.11
C LYS A 345 5.91 20.37 1.37
N PHE A 346 7.11 20.89 1.21
CA PHE A 346 7.96 21.36 2.31
C PHE A 346 8.25 22.84 2.08
N GLU A 347 7.96 23.66 3.08
CA GLU A 347 8.14 25.12 3.01
C GLU A 347 9.18 25.55 4.05
N GLY A 348 10.41 25.78 3.59
CA GLY A 348 11.48 26.36 4.39
C GLY A 348 11.55 27.88 4.20
N LYS A 349 12.46 28.53 4.93
CA LYS A 349 12.61 30.00 4.92
C LYS A 349 12.99 30.56 3.54
N ASN A 350 13.91 29.90 2.86
CA ASN A 350 14.46 30.35 1.57
C ASN A 350 14.26 29.34 0.43
N ALA A 351 13.72 28.17 0.74
CA ALA A 351 13.56 27.10 -0.22
C ALA A 351 12.26 26.35 0.01
N THR A 352 11.70 25.83 -1.07
CA THR A 352 10.57 24.89 -1.01
C THR A 352 10.98 23.58 -1.64
N GLY A 353 10.31 22.49 -1.24
CA GLY A 353 10.56 21.17 -1.77
C GLY A 353 9.28 20.37 -1.94
N ALA A 354 9.37 19.32 -2.72
CA ALA A 354 8.33 18.30 -2.77
C ALA A 354 8.94 16.90 -2.88
N ALA A 355 8.26 15.92 -2.30
CA ALA A 355 8.60 14.52 -2.43
C ALA A 355 7.35 13.65 -2.43
N TYR A 356 7.43 12.48 -3.06
CA TYR A 356 6.46 11.41 -2.92
C TYR A 356 6.86 10.46 -1.80
N ASP A 357 5.90 9.96 -1.03
CA ASP A 357 6.14 8.85 -0.09
C ASP A 357 6.51 7.57 -0.83
N PHE A 358 6.03 7.42 -2.05
CA PHE A 358 6.47 6.38 -2.98
C PHE A 358 7.92 6.58 -3.40
N GLY A 359 8.73 5.55 -3.19
CA GLY A 359 10.15 5.59 -3.44
C GLY A 359 10.92 6.61 -2.59
N ALA A 360 10.27 7.27 -1.62
CA ALA A 360 10.76 8.46 -0.92
C ALA A 360 11.37 9.50 -1.89
N GLN A 361 10.74 9.66 -3.07
CA GLN A 361 11.37 10.33 -4.20
C GLN A 361 11.20 11.85 -4.11
N VAL A 362 12.31 12.56 -3.92
CA VAL A 362 12.35 14.03 -4.02
C VAL A 362 12.11 14.45 -5.46
N THR A 363 11.11 15.28 -5.71
CA THR A 363 10.69 15.69 -7.06
C THR A 363 10.81 17.18 -7.34
N SER A 364 10.92 18.01 -6.31
CA SER A 364 11.13 19.45 -6.47
C SER A 364 12.03 19.97 -5.36
N TRP A 365 12.91 20.89 -5.73
CA TRP A 365 13.66 21.71 -4.80
C TRP A 365 13.86 23.08 -5.44
N LYS A 366 13.23 24.10 -4.86
CA LYS A 366 13.30 25.47 -5.34
C LYS A 366 14.03 26.34 -4.34
N VAL A 367 15.06 27.04 -4.78
CA VAL A 367 15.70 28.11 -4.00
C VAL A 367 15.10 29.44 -4.46
N GLY A 368 14.33 30.09 -3.61
CA GLY A 368 13.43 31.17 -4.03
C GLY A 368 12.37 30.66 -5.01
N LYS A 369 12.40 31.13 -6.26
CA LYS A 369 11.45 30.74 -7.33
C LYS A 369 12.03 29.78 -8.36
N ASP A 370 13.34 29.54 -8.32
CA ASP A 370 14.04 28.79 -9.36
C ASP A 370 14.04 27.30 -9.02
N GLU A 371 13.51 26.48 -9.93
CA GLU A 371 13.53 25.02 -9.81
C GLU A 371 14.93 24.48 -10.11
N ALA A 372 15.39 23.55 -9.28
CA ALA A 372 16.69 22.91 -9.42
C ALA A 372 16.62 21.50 -9.99
N LEU A 373 15.48 20.83 -9.88
CA LEU A 373 15.32 19.44 -10.30
C LEU A 373 14.43 19.35 -11.53
N TRP A 374 14.77 18.43 -12.43
CA TRP A 374 13.89 18.06 -13.53
C TRP A 374 13.07 16.84 -13.15
N ALA A 375 11.75 16.95 -13.16
CA ALA A 375 10.82 15.83 -12.96
C ALA A 375 9.87 15.72 -14.14
N SER A 376 9.51 14.48 -14.54
CA SER A 376 8.48 14.28 -15.56
C SER A 376 7.14 14.86 -15.06
N SER A 377 6.38 15.47 -15.97
CA SER A 377 5.04 15.99 -15.69
C SER A 377 3.99 14.88 -15.54
N LYS A 378 4.34 13.64 -15.87
CA LYS A 378 3.46 12.50 -15.68
C LYS A 378 3.20 12.26 -14.19
N LYS A 379 1.94 11.98 -13.88
CA LYS A 379 1.55 11.62 -12.51
C LYS A 379 2.19 10.28 -12.14
N PRO A 380 2.72 10.14 -10.92
CA PRO A 380 3.20 8.87 -10.41
C PRO A 380 2.09 7.80 -10.42
N VAL A 381 2.49 6.55 -10.61
CA VAL A 381 1.60 5.38 -10.56
C VAL A 381 2.23 4.36 -9.60
N ALA A 382 1.44 3.85 -8.66
CA ALA A 382 1.88 2.84 -7.70
C ALA A 382 2.54 1.63 -8.38
N GLY A 383 3.71 1.22 -7.88
CA GLY A 383 4.49 0.11 -8.44
C GLY A 383 5.30 0.44 -9.71
N GLU A 384 5.14 1.65 -10.26
CA GLU A 384 5.88 2.13 -11.43
C GLU A 384 6.90 3.19 -11.03
N ALA A 385 8.14 3.09 -11.51
CA ALA A 385 9.17 4.07 -11.18
C ALA A 385 8.84 5.44 -11.79
N VAL A 386 8.93 6.50 -10.99
CA VAL A 386 8.74 7.88 -11.46
C VAL A 386 10.04 8.39 -12.08
N ARG A 387 9.95 8.98 -13.28
CA ARG A 387 11.11 9.54 -13.97
C ARG A 387 11.37 10.99 -13.55
N GLY A 388 12.63 11.31 -13.27
CA GLY A 388 13.04 12.64 -12.84
C GLY A 388 13.05 12.79 -11.31
N GLY A 389 13.37 13.98 -10.79
CA GLY A 389 13.64 14.17 -9.38
C GLY A 389 14.90 13.43 -8.94
N ILE A 390 14.85 12.72 -7.82
CA ILE A 390 15.98 11.94 -7.29
C ILE A 390 15.49 10.55 -6.86
N PRO A 391 15.38 9.58 -7.79
CA PRO A 391 15.07 8.20 -7.45
C PRO A 391 16.16 7.53 -6.60
N ILE A 392 15.74 6.67 -5.68
CA ILE A 392 16.61 5.82 -4.87
C ILE A 392 16.82 4.47 -5.60
N CYS A 393 18.05 4.21 -6.04
CA CYS A 393 18.42 2.91 -6.61
C CYS A 393 18.91 1.99 -5.48
N LEU A 394 18.15 0.94 -5.17
CA LEU A 394 18.48 -0.05 -4.14
C LEU A 394 17.59 -1.29 -4.32
N PRO A 395 18.10 -2.53 -4.20
CA PRO A 395 19.45 -2.93 -3.83
C PRO A 395 20.41 -3.13 -5.02
N TRP A 396 20.09 -2.59 -6.20
CA TRP A 396 21.01 -2.58 -7.33
C TRP A 396 20.86 -1.32 -8.19
N PHE A 397 21.89 -1.01 -8.98
CA PHE A 397 21.86 0.05 -9.98
C PHE A 397 21.75 -0.53 -11.40
N GLY A 398 21.06 0.17 -12.30
CA GLY A 398 20.89 -0.32 -13.69
C GLY A 398 20.35 -1.74 -13.71
N SER A 399 20.98 -2.66 -14.42
CA SER A 399 20.62 -4.10 -14.43
C SER A 399 21.44 -4.95 -13.45
N GLY A 400 22.03 -4.32 -12.43
CA GLY A 400 22.96 -4.94 -11.50
C GLY A 400 24.36 -5.12 -12.08
N LYS A 401 25.33 -5.42 -11.20
CA LYS A 401 26.71 -5.78 -11.56
C LYS A 401 26.80 -6.80 -12.70
N ASP A 402 25.98 -7.85 -12.64
CA ASP A 402 26.01 -8.95 -13.61
C ASP A 402 25.08 -8.72 -14.82
N GLY A 403 24.38 -7.57 -14.87
CA GLY A 403 23.53 -7.19 -16.00
C GLY A 403 22.22 -7.97 -16.15
N ASN A 404 21.86 -8.83 -15.18
CA ASN A 404 20.72 -9.74 -15.26
C ASN A 404 19.50 -9.36 -14.40
N LEU A 405 19.57 -8.24 -13.67
CA LEU A 405 18.51 -7.82 -12.76
C LEU A 405 17.45 -6.96 -13.44
N THR A 406 16.19 -7.19 -13.05
CA THR A 406 15.01 -6.44 -13.49
C THR A 406 14.07 -6.16 -12.32
N PRO A 407 13.40 -5.00 -12.23
CA PRO A 407 13.52 -3.83 -13.12
C PRO A 407 14.90 -3.19 -13.04
N LYS A 408 15.19 -2.22 -13.92
CA LYS A 408 16.41 -1.43 -13.74
C LYS A 408 16.33 -0.61 -12.45
N HIS A 409 17.48 -0.38 -11.80
CA HIS A 409 17.66 0.48 -10.63
C HIS A 409 16.95 0.02 -9.34
N GLY A 410 16.87 -1.28 -9.11
CA GLY A 410 16.39 -1.79 -7.83
C GLY A 410 14.88 -1.71 -7.65
N LEU A 411 14.46 -2.10 -6.45
CA LEU A 411 13.07 -2.17 -6.03
C LEU A 411 12.64 -0.94 -5.22
N ALA A 412 13.57 -0.30 -4.50
CA ALA A 412 13.26 0.73 -3.50
C ALA A 412 12.44 1.91 -4.04
N ARG A 413 12.78 2.43 -5.22
CA ARG A 413 12.01 3.50 -5.90
C ARG A 413 10.60 3.12 -6.33
N SER A 414 10.26 1.82 -6.25
CA SER A 414 8.94 1.28 -6.56
C SER A 414 8.21 0.73 -5.33
N GLN A 415 8.75 0.96 -4.12
CA GLN A 415 8.12 0.60 -2.86
C GLN A 415 7.46 1.81 -2.23
N SER A 416 6.44 1.57 -1.39
CA SER A 416 5.94 2.59 -0.47
C SER A 416 6.90 2.75 0.70
N TRP A 417 7.25 4.00 1.02
CA TRP A 417 8.00 4.32 2.23
C TRP A 417 7.07 4.96 3.25
N GLU A 418 7.30 4.63 4.52
CA GLU A 418 6.59 5.26 5.63
C GLU A 418 7.20 6.65 5.87
N PHE A 419 6.40 7.71 5.76
CA PHE A 419 6.81 9.02 6.23
C PHE A 419 6.84 9.03 7.75
N VAL A 420 8.00 9.29 8.33
CA VAL A 420 8.23 9.22 9.78
C VAL A 420 7.92 10.56 10.43
N GLU A 421 8.58 11.62 9.97
CA GLU A 421 8.45 12.95 10.56
C GLU A 421 8.97 14.06 9.62
N GLN A 422 8.65 15.31 9.97
CA GLN A 422 9.34 16.49 9.46
C GLN A 422 9.61 17.48 10.59
N ASN A 423 10.75 18.15 10.51
CA ASN A 423 11.20 19.14 11.49
C ASN A 423 11.75 20.39 10.79
N ASN A 424 11.62 21.54 11.45
CA ASN A 424 12.20 22.80 11.01
C ASN A 424 13.51 23.05 11.76
N GLU A 425 14.63 23.14 11.04
CA GLU A 425 15.95 23.33 11.64
C GLU A 425 16.67 24.53 11.01
N GLY A 426 16.82 25.63 11.77
CA GLY A 426 17.59 26.78 11.28
C GLY A 426 17.07 27.37 9.96
N GLY A 427 15.76 27.28 9.70
CA GLY A 427 15.12 27.77 8.47
C GLY A 427 15.11 26.80 7.29
N ARG A 428 15.62 25.56 7.45
CA ARG A 428 15.45 24.45 6.49
C ARG A 428 14.39 23.47 7.00
N VAL A 429 13.70 22.78 6.10
CA VAL A 429 12.82 21.66 6.46
C VAL A 429 13.63 20.37 6.31
N VAL A 430 13.58 19.49 7.30
CA VAL A 430 14.13 18.12 7.25
C VAL A 430 12.96 17.16 7.30
N ALA A 431 12.85 16.28 6.30
CA ALA A 431 11.81 15.28 6.19
C ALA A 431 12.44 13.88 6.16
N LYS A 432 11.79 12.92 6.83
CA LYS A 432 12.32 11.58 7.05
C LYS A 432 11.34 10.49 6.63
N TRP A 433 11.85 9.48 5.95
CA TRP A 433 11.12 8.29 5.53
C TRP A 433 11.82 7.01 5.99
N HIS A 434 11.04 5.94 6.13
CA HIS A 434 11.53 4.61 6.47
C HIS A 434 11.01 3.56 5.47
N LEU A 435 11.94 2.72 5.00
CA LEU A 435 11.64 1.51 4.26
C LEU A 435 11.81 0.31 5.19
N ALA A 436 10.71 -0.37 5.47
CA ALA A 436 10.70 -1.53 6.35
C ALA A 436 11.50 -2.70 5.77
N LYS A 437 12.01 -3.55 6.67
CA LYS A 437 12.54 -4.87 6.32
C LYS A 437 11.48 -5.69 5.57
N GLY A 438 11.91 -6.41 4.54
CA GLY A 438 11.06 -7.24 3.69
C GLY A 438 10.62 -6.55 2.40
N SER A 439 10.65 -5.22 2.34
CA SER A 439 10.23 -4.43 1.16
C SER A 439 11.12 -4.64 -0.07
N LEU A 440 12.35 -5.14 0.11
CA LEU A 440 13.29 -5.41 -0.97
C LEU A 440 13.41 -6.90 -1.32
N LYS A 441 12.40 -7.71 -0.96
CA LYS A 441 12.34 -9.11 -1.37
C LYS A 441 12.31 -9.20 -2.90
N GLY A 442 13.24 -9.96 -3.48
CA GLY A 442 13.39 -10.01 -4.93
C GLY A 442 14.27 -11.14 -5.41
N GLN A 443 15.06 -10.87 -6.45
CA GLN A 443 15.81 -11.88 -7.21
C GLN A 443 17.03 -12.44 -6.49
N ARG A 444 17.51 -11.80 -5.42
CA ARG A 444 18.61 -12.31 -4.59
C ARG A 444 18.19 -12.42 -3.13
N ALA A 445 18.54 -13.54 -2.52
CA ALA A 445 18.33 -13.77 -1.11
C ALA A 445 19.19 -12.82 -0.26
N GLY A 446 18.66 -12.40 0.88
CA GLY A 446 19.34 -11.50 1.80
C GLY A 446 18.80 -10.06 1.70
N TRP A 447 18.36 -9.61 0.53
CA TRP A 447 17.82 -8.26 0.34
C TRP A 447 16.53 -8.00 1.10
N GLU A 448 15.71 -9.02 1.34
CA GLU A 448 14.56 -8.94 2.24
C GLU A 448 14.95 -8.58 3.68
N ASN A 449 16.24 -8.65 4.03
CA ASN A 449 16.74 -8.27 5.34
C ASN A 449 17.29 -6.85 5.43
N LEU A 450 17.32 -6.11 4.33
CA LEU A 450 17.69 -4.71 4.33
C LEU A 450 16.47 -3.86 4.71
N SER A 451 16.68 -2.91 5.61
CA SER A 451 15.79 -1.77 5.86
C SER A 451 16.54 -0.48 5.53
N ALA A 452 15.82 0.62 5.33
CA ALA A 452 16.45 1.89 5.05
C ALA A 452 15.73 3.08 5.69
N THR A 453 16.48 4.15 5.89
CA THR A 453 15.97 5.46 6.29
C THR A 453 16.48 6.47 5.27
N PHE A 454 15.59 7.35 4.81
CA PHE A 454 15.93 8.42 3.89
C PHE A 454 15.57 9.76 4.51
N GLU A 455 16.53 10.68 4.56
CA GLU A 455 16.34 12.04 5.05
C GLU A 455 16.63 13.04 3.93
N ALA A 456 15.69 13.97 3.72
CA ALA A 456 15.84 15.06 2.77
C ALA A 456 15.73 16.41 3.48
N SER A 457 16.73 17.26 3.30
CA SER A 457 16.77 18.61 3.87
C SER A 457 16.69 19.68 2.80
N PHE A 458 15.63 20.47 2.86
CA PHE A 458 15.31 21.55 1.92
C PHE A 458 15.70 22.91 2.52
N GLY A 459 16.85 23.44 2.07
CA GLY A 459 17.32 24.79 2.39
C GLY A 459 18.02 25.43 1.20
N ASN A 460 18.95 26.37 1.46
CA ASN A 460 19.80 26.95 0.41
C ASN A 460 20.66 25.89 -0.32
N LYS A 461 20.91 24.76 0.34
CA LYS A 461 21.45 23.53 -0.26
C LYS A 461 20.43 22.42 -0.06
N LEU A 462 20.32 21.52 -1.03
CA LEU A 462 19.62 20.24 -0.86
C LEU A 462 20.60 19.25 -0.24
N ARG A 463 20.23 18.62 0.87
CA ARG A 463 21.04 17.53 1.48
C ARG A 463 20.19 16.29 1.61
N LEU A 464 20.70 15.19 1.10
CA LEU A 464 20.06 13.88 1.15
C LEU A 464 20.97 12.91 1.90
N GLU A 465 20.36 12.06 2.72
CA GLU A 465 21.03 10.98 3.41
C GLU A 465 20.21 9.69 3.31
N LEU A 466 20.80 8.66 2.72
CA LEU A 466 20.23 7.31 2.63
C LEU A 466 21.04 6.39 3.54
N SER A 467 20.42 5.93 4.63
CA SER A 467 21.01 5.00 5.58
C SER A 467 20.38 3.61 5.45
N ILE A 468 21.17 2.60 5.08
CA ILE A 468 20.72 1.22 4.80
C ILE A 468 21.27 0.29 5.86
N THR A 469 20.40 -0.48 6.52
CA THR A 469 20.75 -1.37 7.63
C THR A 469 20.49 -2.83 7.26
N ASN A 470 21.45 -3.71 7.54
CA ASN A 470 21.26 -5.15 7.41
C ASN A 470 20.74 -5.74 8.73
N GLU A 471 19.44 -6.02 8.78
CA GLU A 471 18.77 -6.66 9.93
C GLU A 471 18.75 -8.20 9.84
N GLY A 472 19.52 -8.77 8.92
CA GLY A 472 19.67 -10.21 8.71
C GLY A 472 20.78 -10.78 9.58
N LYS A 473 20.95 -12.11 9.53
CA LYS A 473 22.03 -12.82 10.26
C LYS A 473 23.29 -13.01 9.44
N LYS A 474 23.23 -12.79 8.12
CA LYS A 474 24.35 -12.99 7.17
C LYS A 474 24.72 -11.66 6.51
N PRO A 475 25.98 -11.48 6.08
CA PRO A 475 26.35 -10.35 5.25
C PRO A 475 25.53 -10.32 3.96
N VAL A 476 25.17 -9.12 3.51
CA VAL A 476 24.38 -8.90 2.29
C VAL A 476 25.19 -8.01 1.35
N GLU A 477 25.24 -8.40 0.08
CA GLU A 477 25.85 -7.60 -0.99
C GLU A 477 24.78 -6.85 -1.77
N PHE A 478 24.99 -5.57 -2.04
CA PHE A 478 24.07 -4.71 -2.78
C PHE A 478 24.79 -3.52 -3.41
N GLU A 479 24.13 -2.86 -4.36
CA GLU A 479 24.55 -1.56 -4.90
C GLU A 479 23.52 -0.51 -4.49
N ASP A 480 23.96 0.75 -4.37
CA ASP A 480 23.08 1.89 -4.15
C ASP A 480 23.45 3.09 -5.02
N ALA A 481 22.45 3.95 -5.28
CA ALA A 481 22.67 5.25 -5.91
C ALA A 481 21.53 6.23 -5.61
N LEU A 482 21.86 7.52 -5.54
CA LEU A 482 20.90 8.62 -5.60
C LEU A 482 20.94 9.23 -7.00
N HIS A 483 19.94 8.92 -7.81
CA HIS A 483 19.93 9.19 -9.25
C HIS A 483 19.39 10.60 -9.55
N ALA A 484 20.15 11.66 -9.27
CA ALA A 484 19.62 13.01 -9.28
C ALA A 484 19.53 13.63 -10.69
N TYR A 485 18.31 13.97 -11.13
CA TYR A 485 18.03 14.71 -12.37
C TYR A 485 18.13 16.23 -12.12
N LEU A 486 19.28 16.81 -12.40
CA LEU A 486 19.54 18.24 -12.20
C LEU A 486 19.05 19.05 -13.40
N LEU A 487 18.22 20.06 -13.15
CA LEU A 487 17.68 20.95 -14.18
C LEU A 487 18.75 21.93 -14.67
N VAL A 488 19.00 21.90 -15.98
CA VAL A 488 19.94 22.79 -16.68
C VAL A 488 19.25 23.56 -17.80
N SER A 489 19.85 24.64 -18.28
CA SER A 489 19.29 25.47 -19.35
C SER A 489 19.23 24.71 -20.69
N ASP A 490 20.34 24.10 -21.08
CA ASP A 490 20.51 23.22 -22.24
C ASP A 490 21.77 22.36 -22.03
N VAL A 491 21.61 21.04 -21.96
CA VAL A 491 22.71 20.08 -21.69
C VAL A 491 23.82 20.16 -22.73
N GLU A 492 23.54 20.63 -23.95
CA GLU A 492 24.57 20.84 -24.98
C GLU A 492 25.41 22.10 -24.77
N LYS A 493 24.99 23.01 -23.87
CA LYS A 493 25.67 24.28 -23.58
C LYS A 493 26.39 24.29 -22.24
N ILE A 494 26.17 23.29 -21.39
CA ILE A 494 26.85 23.18 -20.10
C ILE A 494 28.24 22.55 -20.25
N GLN A 495 29.06 22.75 -19.22
CA GLN A 495 30.28 21.97 -18.99
C GLN A 495 30.23 21.36 -17.60
N ILE A 496 30.79 20.16 -17.44
CA ILE A 496 30.96 19.53 -16.12
C ILE A 496 32.44 19.37 -15.82
N THR A 497 32.88 19.90 -14.68
CA THR A 497 34.26 19.88 -14.18
C THR A 497 34.37 19.05 -12.90
N GLY A 498 35.60 18.73 -12.46
CA GLY A 498 35.88 17.95 -11.24
C GLY A 498 36.15 16.47 -11.49
N LEU A 499 35.93 15.99 -12.72
CA LEU A 499 36.14 14.61 -13.15
C LEU A 499 37.28 14.46 -14.16
N GLU A 500 38.03 15.52 -14.43
CA GLU A 500 39.22 15.45 -15.24
C GLU A 500 40.23 14.49 -14.61
N LYS A 501 40.85 13.65 -15.44
CA LYS A 501 41.81 12.60 -15.08
C LYS A 501 41.22 11.43 -14.29
N VAL A 502 39.94 11.48 -13.91
CA VAL A 502 39.23 10.32 -13.34
C VAL A 502 38.96 9.31 -14.46
N LYS A 503 39.22 8.03 -14.17
CA LYS A 503 38.87 6.93 -15.08
C LYS A 503 37.36 6.72 -15.05
N TYR A 504 36.76 6.42 -16.19
CA TYR A 504 35.35 6.08 -16.28
C TYR A 504 35.11 4.89 -17.20
N LEU A 505 34.08 4.12 -16.92
CA LEU A 505 33.49 3.16 -17.85
C LEU A 505 32.42 3.88 -18.67
N ASP A 506 32.58 3.89 -20.00
CA ASP A 506 31.51 4.27 -20.92
C ASP A 506 30.55 3.10 -21.09
N LYS A 507 29.25 3.32 -20.92
CA LYS A 507 28.19 2.31 -21.00
C LYS A 507 27.22 2.58 -22.14
N VAL A 508 27.50 3.56 -23.00
CA VAL A 508 26.73 3.73 -24.23
C VAL A 508 26.89 2.47 -25.09
N PRO A 509 25.79 1.82 -25.53
CA PRO A 509 25.88 0.60 -26.31
C PRO A 509 26.78 0.73 -27.54
N GLY A 510 27.76 -0.18 -27.67
CA GLY A 510 28.76 -0.18 -28.74
C GLY A 510 29.97 0.73 -28.49
N GLN A 511 30.07 1.38 -27.34
CA GLN A 511 31.20 2.22 -26.93
C GLN A 511 31.86 1.75 -25.63
N GLU A 512 31.52 0.56 -25.15
CA GLU A 512 31.91 0.04 -23.84
C GLU A 512 33.42 -0.06 -23.70
N ALA A 513 34.01 0.87 -22.92
CA ALA A 513 35.43 0.91 -22.68
C ALA A 513 35.75 1.75 -21.44
N THR A 514 36.81 1.39 -20.73
CA THR A 514 37.39 2.26 -19.70
C THR A 514 38.24 3.34 -20.35
N ARG A 515 37.98 4.60 -20.01
CA ARG A 515 38.61 5.80 -20.56
C ARG A 515 39.00 6.74 -19.42
N SER A 516 39.68 7.84 -19.74
CA SER A 516 39.94 8.94 -18.79
C SER A 516 39.61 10.27 -19.46
N ALA A 517 38.87 11.13 -18.76
CA ALA A 517 38.57 12.46 -19.26
C ALA A 517 39.83 13.34 -19.14
N LYS A 518 40.18 14.11 -20.19
CA LYS A 518 41.27 15.11 -20.13
C LYS A 518 40.78 16.55 -20.13
N LYS A 519 39.49 16.74 -20.34
CA LYS A 519 38.81 18.03 -20.50
C LYS A 519 37.49 17.97 -19.73
N PRO A 520 36.88 19.12 -19.40
CA PRO A 520 35.51 19.17 -18.93
C PRO A 520 34.56 18.39 -19.85
N ILE A 521 33.55 17.77 -19.25
CA ILE A 521 32.57 16.96 -19.97
C ILE A 521 31.63 17.90 -20.72
N THR A 522 31.43 17.62 -22.01
CA THR A 522 30.42 18.24 -22.86
C THR A 522 29.53 17.16 -23.47
N PHE A 523 28.35 17.56 -23.95
CA PHE A 523 27.33 16.64 -24.47
C PHE A 523 27.08 16.91 -25.95
N SER A 524 27.24 15.87 -26.77
CA SER A 524 26.90 15.91 -28.21
C SER A 524 25.98 14.75 -28.61
N GLY A 525 25.46 14.01 -27.64
CA GLY A 525 24.69 12.78 -27.82
C GLY A 525 24.42 12.08 -26.50
N GLU A 526 24.03 10.82 -26.58
CA GLU A 526 23.84 9.97 -25.41
C GLU A 526 25.13 9.88 -24.58
N THR A 527 24.98 9.96 -23.25
CA THR A 527 26.08 9.83 -22.30
C THR A 527 25.62 8.91 -21.18
N ASP A 528 26.40 7.88 -20.89
CA ASP A 528 26.16 6.91 -19.81
C ASP A 528 27.55 6.51 -19.27
N ARG A 529 28.06 7.25 -18.29
CA ARG A 529 29.46 7.12 -17.84
C ARG A 529 29.53 6.96 -16.33
N ILE A 530 30.25 5.92 -15.88
CA ILE A 530 30.51 5.67 -14.46
C ILE A 530 31.96 6.02 -14.17
N TYR A 531 32.18 7.11 -13.44
CA TYR A 531 33.51 7.57 -13.02
C TYR A 531 33.91 6.89 -11.72
N PHE A 532 35.14 6.35 -11.68
CA PHE A 532 35.71 5.67 -10.52
C PHE A 532 36.32 6.70 -9.56
N GLY A 533 35.45 7.38 -8.81
CA GLY A 533 35.76 8.38 -7.80
C GLY A 533 34.50 9.10 -7.34
N SER A 534 34.59 9.82 -6.21
CA SER A 534 33.46 10.49 -5.55
C SER A 534 33.73 11.97 -5.20
N GLY A 535 34.72 12.56 -5.86
CA GLY A 535 35.07 13.97 -5.70
C GLY A 535 33.92 14.91 -6.10
N PRO A 536 33.97 16.17 -5.65
CA PRO A 536 32.95 17.15 -5.99
C PRO A 536 32.92 17.40 -7.51
N VAL A 537 31.72 17.63 -8.02
CA VAL A 537 31.46 17.86 -9.44
C VAL A 537 30.72 19.17 -9.59
N GLU A 538 31.17 20.02 -10.52
CA GLU A 538 30.53 21.31 -10.78
C GLU A 538 29.95 21.34 -12.20
N ILE A 539 28.67 21.74 -12.30
CA ILE A 539 28.03 22.09 -13.56
C ILE A 539 28.15 23.60 -13.79
N VAL A 540 28.73 23.96 -14.92
CA VAL A 540 28.82 25.33 -15.43
C VAL A 540 27.68 25.55 -16.42
N ASP A 541 26.63 26.29 -16.02
CA ASP A 541 25.44 26.58 -16.82
C ASP A 541 25.26 28.11 -17.00
N GLY A 542 26.05 28.69 -17.92
CA GLY A 542 26.14 30.14 -18.07
C GLY A 542 26.74 30.81 -16.84
N ALA A 543 25.99 31.70 -16.18
CA ALA A 543 26.37 32.28 -14.89
C ALA A 543 26.11 31.33 -13.71
N ARG A 544 25.13 30.43 -13.83
CA ARG A 544 24.76 29.49 -12.77
C ARG A 544 25.86 28.45 -12.56
N ARG A 545 26.16 28.13 -11.31
CA ARG A 545 27.01 27.00 -10.90
C ARG A 545 26.18 26.05 -10.05
N ILE A 546 26.32 24.76 -10.30
CA ILE A 546 25.67 23.70 -9.50
C ILE A 546 26.77 22.75 -9.03
N GLU A 547 27.07 22.77 -7.74
CA GLU A 547 28.05 21.88 -7.13
C GLU A 547 27.35 20.67 -6.52
N VAL A 548 27.86 19.48 -6.83
CA VAL A 548 27.44 18.20 -6.27
C VAL A 548 28.58 17.61 -5.47
N SER A 549 28.32 17.23 -4.23
CA SER A 549 29.27 16.52 -3.38
C SER A 549 28.63 15.30 -2.74
N THR A 550 29.43 14.25 -2.54
CA THR A 550 28.98 12.97 -2.02
C THR A 550 29.88 12.47 -0.90
N ASP A 551 29.30 11.75 0.06
CA ASP A 551 30.01 11.02 1.11
C ASP A 551 29.40 9.63 1.22
N GLY A 552 30.23 8.60 1.36
CA GLY A 552 29.80 7.20 1.27
C GLY A 552 29.60 6.66 -0.15
N ALA A 553 29.78 7.47 -1.21
CA ALA A 553 29.83 6.99 -2.59
C ALA A 553 31.26 6.65 -3.03
N SER A 554 31.38 5.67 -3.92
CA SER A 554 32.65 5.29 -4.58
C SER A 554 32.71 5.76 -6.04
N ASN A 555 31.55 6.07 -6.63
CA ASN A 555 31.40 6.42 -8.03
C ASN A 555 30.55 7.67 -8.21
N ILE A 556 30.85 8.42 -9.29
CA ILE A 556 29.95 9.41 -9.86
C ILE A 556 29.44 8.90 -11.21
N VAL A 557 28.12 8.85 -11.39
CA VAL A 557 27.52 8.50 -12.68
C VAL A 557 27.03 9.77 -13.37
N ILE A 558 27.41 9.95 -14.64
CA ILE A 558 26.93 11.03 -15.50
C ILE A 558 26.06 10.42 -16.59
N TRP A 559 24.79 10.82 -16.63
CA TRP A 559 23.83 10.28 -17.59
C TRP A 559 22.97 11.35 -18.27
N ASN A 560 22.83 11.23 -19.58
CA ASN A 560 21.82 11.92 -20.38
C ASN A 560 21.47 11.03 -21.59
N PRO A 561 20.18 10.83 -21.92
CA PRO A 561 19.80 9.91 -22.99
C PRO A 561 20.13 10.44 -24.40
N GLY A 562 20.35 11.74 -24.58
CA GLY A 562 20.46 12.35 -25.89
C GLY A 562 19.19 12.23 -26.74
N ALA A 563 19.16 12.87 -27.90
CA ALA A 563 17.98 12.95 -28.75
C ALA A 563 17.44 11.58 -29.22
N LYS A 564 18.32 10.61 -29.47
CA LYS A 564 17.95 9.31 -30.04
C LYS A 564 17.27 8.42 -29.00
N ARG A 565 17.97 8.13 -27.89
CA ARG A 565 17.46 7.27 -26.81
C ARG A 565 16.32 7.93 -26.03
N ALA A 566 16.22 9.26 -26.04
CA ALA A 566 15.07 9.97 -25.44
C ALA A 566 13.72 9.49 -25.99
N LYS A 567 13.65 9.09 -27.27
CA LYS A 567 12.43 8.62 -27.93
C LYS A 567 11.90 7.29 -27.38
N ASP A 568 12.76 6.51 -26.73
CA ASP A 568 12.40 5.22 -26.14
C ASP A 568 11.72 5.41 -24.77
N PHE A 569 11.74 6.63 -24.21
CA PHE A 569 11.13 6.95 -22.94
C PHE A 569 9.80 7.67 -23.15
N ALA A 570 8.71 7.02 -22.74
CA ALA A 570 7.38 7.62 -22.81
C ALA A 570 7.25 8.90 -21.94
N ASP A 571 8.14 9.10 -20.96
CA ASP A 571 8.04 10.18 -19.95
C ASP A 571 8.99 11.36 -20.23
N ILE A 572 9.69 11.33 -21.37
CA ILE A 572 10.54 12.42 -21.88
C ILE A 572 9.97 12.87 -23.22
N GLU A 573 9.31 14.03 -23.24
CA GLU A 573 8.65 14.54 -24.44
C GLU A 573 9.56 15.48 -25.23
N GLY A 574 9.60 15.29 -26.55
CA GLY A 574 10.27 16.18 -27.49
C GLY A 574 11.72 16.50 -27.11
N SER A 575 11.99 17.77 -26.82
CA SER A 575 13.32 18.28 -26.47
C SER A 575 13.62 18.30 -24.96
N GLN A 576 12.76 17.72 -24.10
CA GLN A 576 12.96 17.73 -22.64
C GLN A 576 14.27 17.09 -22.19
N TRP A 577 14.84 16.14 -22.95
CA TRP A 577 16.15 15.56 -22.67
C TRP A 577 17.28 16.60 -22.61
N ARG A 578 17.11 17.77 -23.24
CA ARG A 578 18.07 18.89 -23.16
C ARG A 578 18.03 19.60 -21.81
N ARG A 579 16.97 19.43 -21.03
CA ARG A 579 16.70 20.22 -19.82
C ARG A 579 17.28 19.63 -18.56
N PHE A 580 17.96 18.49 -18.64
CA PHE A 580 18.55 17.88 -17.46
C PHE A 580 19.85 17.15 -17.76
N VAL A 581 20.64 16.95 -16.71
CA VAL A 581 21.71 15.96 -16.65
C VAL A 581 21.58 15.20 -15.34
N CYS A 582 21.81 13.90 -15.37
CA CYS A 582 21.89 13.10 -14.15
C CYS A 582 23.33 13.09 -13.64
N ILE A 583 23.49 13.45 -12.37
CA ILE A 583 24.74 13.28 -11.61
C ILE A 583 24.38 12.45 -10.39
N GLU A 584 24.97 11.27 -10.27
CA GLU A 584 24.58 10.30 -9.25
C GLU A 584 25.76 10.01 -8.34
N GLY A 585 25.54 10.04 -7.03
CA GLY A 585 26.46 9.38 -6.08
C GLY A 585 26.08 7.92 -5.96
N ALA A 586 27.02 7.01 -6.21
CA ALA A 586 26.72 5.58 -6.32
C ALA A 586 27.85 4.67 -5.79
N ASN A 587 27.49 3.43 -5.47
CA ASN A 587 28.40 2.31 -5.19
C ASN A 587 28.01 1.11 -6.08
N VAL A 588 28.68 0.95 -7.21
CA VAL A 588 28.24 0.04 -8.31
C VAL A 588 29.38 -0.79 -8.88
N LEU A 589 29.03 -1.85 -9.61
CA LEU A 589 29.96 -2.74 -10.31
C LEU A 589 31.00 -3.39 -9.38
N ASP A 590 32.26 -2.96 -9.40
CA ASP A 590 33.28 -3.52 -8.51
C ASP A 590 33.28 -2.86 -7.12
N ASP A 591 32.58 -1.74 -6.98
CA ASP A 591 32.41 -1.02 -5.72
C ASP A 591 31.09 -1.40 -5.01
N THR A 592 30.52 -2.59 -5.27
CA THR A 592 29.34 -3.06 -4.53
C THR A 592 29.62 -3.11 -3.04
N LEU A 593 28.63 -2.79 -2.24
CA LEU A 593 28.74 -2.82 -0.79
C LEU A 593 28.48 -4.23 -0.26
N ARG A 594 29.28 -4.65 0.73
CA ARG A 594 29.04 -5.88 1.50
C ARG A 594 28.84 -5.58 2.98
N LEU A 595 27.58 -5.51 3.41
CA LEU A 595 27.21 -5.05 4.74
C LEU A 595 27.01 -6.23 5.70
N LYS A 596 27.77 -6.25 6.80
CA LYS A 596 27.64 -7.28 7.87
C LYS A 596 26.31 -7.14 8.62
N SER A 597 25.88 -8.22 9.27
CA SER A 597 24.70 -8.23 10.15
C SER A 597 24.75 -7.12 11.20
N GLY A 598 23.64 -6.40 11.37
CA GLY A 598 23.48 -5.30 12.32
C GLY A 598 24.27 -4.04 12.00
N LYS A 599 24.90 -3.94 10.82
CA LYS A 599 25.63 -2.76 10.38
C LYS A 599 24.79 -1.90 9.44
N THR A 600 25.15 -0.62 9.38
CA THR A 600 24.52 0.40 8.56
C THR A 600 25.55 1.02 7.62
N HIS A 601 25.18 1.21 6.36
CA HIS A 601 25.88 2.04 5.39
C HIS A 601 25.10 3.34 5.19
N THR A 602 25.79 4.46 4.98
CA THR A 602 25.15 5.75 4.75
C THR A 602 25.74 6.41 3.51
N LEU A 603 24.87 6.75 2.56
CA LEU A 603 25.18 7.51 1.35
C LEU A 603 24.60 8.92 1.48
N LYS A 604 25.45 9.94 1.38
CA LYS A 604 25.06 11.35 1.43
C LYS A 604 25.26 12.01 0.07
N TYR A 605 24.34 12.89 -0.28
CA TYR A 605 24.37 13.65 -1.53
C TYR A 605 23.93 15.08 -1.27
N THR A 606 24.79 16.05 -1.59
CA THR A 606 24.53 17.48 -1.39
C THR A 606 24.58 18.23 -2.72
N VAL A 607 23.58 19.08 -2.96
CA VAL A 607 23.55 20.00 -4.10
C VAL A 607 23.56 21.44 -3.59
N ASP A 608 24.48 22.24 -4.12
CA ASP A 608 24.58 23.68 -3.88
C ASP A 608 24.43 24.45 -5.20
N ILE A 609 23.71 25.57 -5.18
CA ILE A 609 23.49 26.40 -6.37
C ILE A 609 23.93 27.82 -6.05
N SER A 610 24.85 28.34 -6.86
CA SER A 610 25.25 29.75 -6.87
C SER A 610 25.03 30.37 -8.24
N LYS A 611 24.92 31.70 -8.27
CA LYS A 611 24.70 32.51 -9.47
C LYS A 611 25.85 33.47 -9.69
#